data_AF-D2HJG3-F1
#
_entry.id   AF-D2HJG3-F1
#
_cell.length_a   1.000
_cell.length_b   1.000
_cell.length_c   1.000
_cell.angle_alpha   90.00
_cell.angle_beta   90.00
_cell.angle_gamma   90.00
#
_symmetry.space_group_name_H-M   'P 1'
#
loop_
_entity.id
_entity.type
_entity.pdbx_description
1 polymer ?
#
loop_
_entity_poly.entity_id
_entity_poly.type
_entity_poly.pdbx_seq_one_letter_code
_entity_poly.pdbx_strand_id
1 'polypeptide(L)'
;MESLYLQKCLGTCLTQGLTEVARVRPVDPIEYLALWIYKYKDNVTMEQLRQKELADLEHERELAVIEQEMMERLKAEELLFQQQQLAFQLELEMQEKERQRIEELQRAQEQLEKEMRVNIENIAKSEDSSHLEDVTSDSGKTLAEISNRYGAPNLSRVEELDEPMLSDVSI
;
A
#
# COMPACT_ATOMS: atom_id res chain seq x y z
N MET A 1 -60.92 10.70 -33.56
CA MET A 1 -59.68 11.45 -33.27
C MET A 1 -59.63 11.93 -31.82
N GLU A 2 -60.74 12.39 -31.25
CA GLU A 2 -60.79 12.92 -29.87
C GLU A 2 -60.59 11.86 -28.77
N SER A 3 -61.05 10.62 -28.98
CA SER A 3 -60.91 9.54 -27.99
C SER A 3 -59.46 9.17 -27.67
N LEU A 4 -58.59 9.12 -28.70
CA LEU A 4 -57.17 8.83 -28.52
C LEU A 4 -56.45 9.94 -27.76
N TYR A 5 -56.82 11.20 -28.00
CA TYR A 5 -56.27 12.34 -27.27
C TYR A 5 -56.68 12.29 -25.79
N LEU A 6 -57.96 12.04 -25.53
CA LEU A 6 -58.48 11.92 -24.16
C LEU A 6 -57.82 10.77 -23.39
N GLN A 7 -57.65 9.62 -24.05
CA GLN A 7 -56.95 8.47 -23.47
C GLN A 7 -55.49 8.79 -23.13
N LYS A 8 -54.77 9.49 -24.00
CA LYS A 8 -53.37 9.86 -23.76
C LYS A 8 -53.22 10.86 -22.62
N CYS A 9 -54.09 11.87 -22.54
CA CYS A 9 -53.96 12.94 -21.56
C CYS A 9 -54.54 12.56 -20.19
N LEU A 10 -55.67 11.86 -20.16
CA LEU A 10 -56.43 11.60 -18.94
C LEU A 10 -56.61 10.12 -18.63
N GLY A 11 -56.23 9.20 -19.52
CA GLY A 11 -56.48 7.78 -19.34
C GLY A 11 -55.90 7.22 -18.04
N THR A 12 -54.61 7.45 -17.80
CA THR A 12 -53.94 6.98 -16.57
C THR A 12 -54.54 7.65 -15.32
N CYS A 13 -54.72 8.96 -15.36
CA CYS A 13 -55.29 9.75 -14.25
C CYS A 13 -56.69 9.26 -13.87
N LEU A 14 -57.60 9.13 -14.83
CA LEU A 14 -58.96 8.66 -14.60
C LEU A 14 -59.01 7.21 -14.16
N THR A 15 -58.17 6.33 -14.72
CA THR A 15 -58.14 4.91 -14.32
C THR A 15 -57.75 4.77 -12.85
N GLN A 16 -56.69 5.47 -12.42
CA GLN A 16 -56.23 5.46 -11.03
C GLN A 16 -57.23 6.14 -10.10
N GLY A 17 -57.76 7.30 -10.47
CA GLY A 17 -58.74 8.03 -9.68
C GLY A 17 -60.04 7.24 -9.50
N LEU A 18 -60.56 6.59 -10.55
CA LEU A 18 -61.73 5.73 -10.46
C LEU A 18 -61.46 4.47 -9.65
N THR A 19 -60.24 3.92 -9.72
CA THR A 19 -59.83 2.80 -8.85
C THR A 19 -59.87 3.22 -7.38
N GLU A 20 -59.38 4.43 -7.06
CA GLU A 20 -59.42 4.98 -5.70
C GLU A 20 -60.85 5.26 -5.23
N VAL A 21 -61.70 5.82 -6.09
CA VAL A 21 -63.13 6.03 -5.79
C VAL A 21 -63.82 4.69 -5.52
N ALA A 22 -63.56 3.66 -6.33
CA ALA A 22 -64.13 2.33 -6.14
C ALA A 22 -63.65 1.66 -4.83
N ARG A 23 -62.41 1.93 -4.42
CA ARG A 23 -61.82 1.45 -3.16
C ARG A 23 -62.41 2.15 -1.94
N VAL A 24 -62.45 3.48 -1.96
CA VAL A 24 -62.84 4.31 -0.81
C VAL A 24 -64.36 4.41 -0.66
N ARG A 25 -65.11 4.36 -1.78
CA ARG A 25 -66.57 4.56 -1.83
C ARG A 25 -67.02 5.79 -1.05
N PRO A 26 -66.54 6.98 -1.43
CA PRO A 26 -66.93 8.23 -0.77
C PRO A 26 -68.44 8.51 -0.95
N VAL A 27 -68.99 9.32 -0.05
CA VAL A 27 -70.41 9.74 -0.10
C VAL A 27 -70.69 10.57 -1.36
N ASP A 28 -69.75 11.43 -1.76
CA ASP A 28 -69.76 12.12 -3.05
C ASP A 28 -68.56 11.66 -3.91
N PRO A 29 -68.78 10.76 -4.89
CA PRO A 29 -67.72 10.26 -5.77
C PRO A 29 -67.25 11.29 -6.79
N ILE A 30 -68.07 12.28 -7.15
CA ILE A 30 -67.71 13.30 -8.14
C ILE A 30 -66.77 14.32 -7.49
N GLU A 31 -67.13 14.81 -6.30
CA GLU A 31 -66.30 15.74 -5.54
C GLU A 31 -64.95 15.11 -5.17
N TYR A 32 -64.97 13.87 -4.67
CA TYR A 32 -63.74 13.15 -4.32
C TYR A 32 -62.81 12.99 -5.53
N LEU A 33 -63.36 12.59 -6.68
CA LEU A 33 -62.56 12.41 -7.89
C LEU A 33 -61.96 13.74 -8.38
N ALA A 34 -62.70 14.86 -8.29
CA ALA A 34 -62.20 16.17 -8.67
C ALA A 34 -61.00 16.59 -7.80
N LEU A 35 -61.11 16.45 -6.47
CA LEU A 35 -60.01 16.72 -5.54
C LEU A 35 -58.82 15.79 -5.76
N TRP A 36 -59.08 14.51 -6.06
CA TRP A 36 -58.04 13.53 -6.36
C TRP A 36 -57.26 13.90 -7.62
N ILE A 37 -57.95 14.28 -8.70
CA ILE A 37 -57.33 14.69 -9.97
C ILE A 37 -56.49 15.96 -9.77
N TYR A 38 -56.98 16.92 -8.98
CA TYR A 38 -56.23 18.13 -8.64
C TYR A 38 -54.89 17.77 -7.97
N LYS A 39 -54.92 16.90 -6.96
CA LYS A 39 -53.73 16.45 -6.24
C LYS A 39 -52.82 15.56 -7.10
N TYR A 40 -53.38 14.75 -8.00
CA TYR A 40 -52.61 13.83 -8.85
C TYR A 40 -51.55 14.56 -9.67
N LYS A 41 -51.90 15.72 -10.25
CA LYS A 41 -50.96 16.51 -11.04
C LYS A 41 -49.73 16.91 -10.23
N ASP A 42 -49.94 17.43 -9.03
CA ASP A 42 -48.86 17.87 -8.14
C ASP A 42 -48.02 16.68 -7.65
N ASN A 43 -48.66 15.55 -7.35
CA ASN A 43 -47.94 14.34 -6.99
C ASN A 43 -47.04 13.83 -8.13
N VAL A 44 -47.54 13.85 -9.38
CA VAL A 44 -46.75 13.42 -10.55
C VAL A 44 -45.55 14.31 -10.76
N THR A 45 -45.70 15.64 -10.66
CA THR A 45 -44.58 16.56 -10.83
C THR A 45 -43.56 16.42 -9.71
N MET A 46 -44.00 16.26 -8.46
CA MET A 46 -43.11 16.01 -7.32
C MET A 46 -42.37 14.68 -7.45
N GLU A 47 -43.05 13.62 -7.88
CA GLU A 47 -42.42 12.31 -8.09
C GLU A 47 -41.38 12.35 -9.21
N GLN A 48 -41.68 13.04 -10.32
CA GLN A 48 -40.71 13.24 -11.40
C GLN A 48 -39.48 14.02 -10.93
N LEU A 49 -39.67 15.07 -10.14
CA LEU A 49 -38.56 15.84 -9.57
C LEU A 49 -37.72 14.94 -8.65
N ARG A 50 -38.36 14.19 -7.76
CA ARG A 50 -37.69 13.26 -6.86
C ARG A 50 -36.89 12.18 -7.59
N GLN A 51 -37.44 11.62 -8.67
CA GLN A 51 -36.73 10.64 -9.49
C GLN A 51 -35.49 11.25 -10.15
N LYS A 52 -35.59 12.49 -10.62
CA LYS A 52 -34.44 13.22 -11.18
C LYS A 52 -33.38 13.48 -10.12
N GLU A 53 -33.78 13.99 -8.95
CA GLU A 53 -32.86 14.24 -7.83
C GLU A 53 -32.14 12.96 -7.39
N LEU A 54 -32.84 11.82 -7.35
CA LEU A 54 -32.24 10.53 -7.03
C LEU A 54 -31.20 10.10 -8.07
N ALA A 55 -31.50 10.27 -9.36
CA ALA A 55 -30.56 9.95 -10.44
C ALA A 55 -29.31 10.85 -10.39
N ASP A 56 -29.50 12.14 -10.11
CA ASP A 56 -28.40 13.10 -9.97
C ASP A 56 -27.51 12.72 -8.77
N LEU A 57 -28.10 12.38 -7.63
CA LEU A 57 -27.37 11.93 -6.44
C LEU A 57 -26.63 10.60 -6.64
N GLU A 58 -27.20 9.66 -7.39
CA GLU A 58 -26.54 8.39 -7.72
C GLU A 58 -25.32 8.64 -8.60
N HIS A 59 -25.44 9.51 -9.60
CA HIS A 59 -24.33 9.90 -10.44
C HIS A 59 -23.20 10.60 -9.64
N GLU A 60 -23.54 11.52 -8.74
CA GLU A 60 -22.55 12.18 -7.86
C GLU A 60 -21.83 11.17 -6.96
N ARG A 61 -22.53 10.15 -6.46
CA ARG A 61 -21.93 9.08 -5.65
C ARG A 61 -20.94 8.25 -6.46
N GLU A 62 -21.29 7.88 -7.69
CA GLU A 62 -20.39 7.15 -8.58
C GLU A 62 -19.11 7.94 -8.84
N LEU A 63 -19.25 9.24 -9.14
CA LEU A 63 -18.10 10.12 -9.33
C LEU A 63 -17.22 10.22 -8.08
N ALA A 64 -17.83 10.35 -6.89
CA ALA A 64 -17.11 10.41 -5.63
C ALA A 64 -16.31 9.13 -5.34
N VAL A 65 -16.85 7.96 -5.68
CA VAL A 65 -16.13 6.68 -5.55
C VAL A 65 -14.91 6.64 -6.47
N ILE A 66 -15.08 7.04 -7.74
CA ILE A 66 -13.97 7.08 -8.71
C ILE A 66 -12.88 8.04 -8.26
N GLU A 67 -13.26 9.24 -7.78
CA GLU A 67 -12.31 10.23 -7.27
C GLU A 67 -11.57 9.71 -6.03
N GLN A 68 -12.27 9.03 -5.12
CA GLN A 68 -11.66 8.41 -3.96
C GLN A 68 -10.65 7.33 -4.34
N GLU A 69 -11.00 6.42 -5.25
CA GLU A 69 -10.09 5.39 -5.74
C GLU A 69 -8.83 6.00 -6.38
N MET A 70 -9.01 7.05 -7.18
CA MET A 70 -7.89 7.79 -7.78
C MET A 70 -7.01 8.42 -6.70
N MET A 71 -7.61 9.05 -5.68
CA MET A 71 -6.88 9.66 -4.59
C MET A 71 -6.09 8.64 -3.76
N GLU A 72 -6.66 7.46 -3.51
CA GLU A 72 -5.98 6.37 -2.81
C GLU A 72 -4.77 5.86 -3.60
N ARG A 73 -4.91 5.71 -4.92
CA ARG A 73 -3.78 5.35 -5.81
C ARG A 73 -2.66 6.38 -5.77
N LEU A 74 -3.00 7.66 -5.87
CA LEU A 74 -2.03 8.75 -5.80
C LEU A 74 -1.29 8.77 -4.45
N LYS A 75 -2.01 8.59 -3.34
CA LYS A 75 -1.40 8.51 -2.00
C LYS A 75 -0.47 7.31 -1.86
N ALA A 76 -0.83 6.16 -2.44
CA ALA A 76 0.01 4.96 -2.41
C ALA A 76 1.30 5.17 -3.21
N GLU A 77 1.22 5.80 -4.39
CA GLU A 77 2.37 6.16 -5.21
C GLU A 77 3.28 7.18 -4.49
N GLU A 78 2.70 8.20 -3.86
CA GLU A 78 3.46 9.19 -3.08
C GLU A 78 4.22 8.53 -1.92
N LEU A 79 3.59 7.60 -1.20
CA LEU A 79 4.24 6.87 -0.11
C LEU A 79 5.39 5.99 -0.61
N LEU A 80 5.21 5.32 -1.75
CA LEU A 80 6.26 4.51 -2.36
C LEU A 80 7.45 5.37 -2.79
N PHE A 81 7.18 6.54 -3.38
CA PHE A 81 8.21 7.50 -3.74
C PHE A 81 9.00 7.99 -2.52
N GLN A 82 8.31 8.34 -1.42
CA GLN A 82 8.96 8.73 -0.16
C GLN A 82 9.83 7.60 0.40
N GLN A 83 9.35 6.35 0.39
CA GLN A 83 10.11 5.19 0.84
C GLN A 83 11.37 4.98 -0.02
N GLN A 84 11.24 5.06 -1.34
CA GLN A 84 12.36 4.91 -2.26
C GLN A 84 13.41 6.03 -2.05
N GLN A 85 12.96 7.27 -1.84
CA GLN A 85 13.86 8.38 -1.56
C GLN A 85 14.65 8.16 -0.26
N LEU A 86 13.99 7.68 0.80
CA LEU A 86 14.65 7.34 2.06
C LEU A 86 15.65 6.19 1.89
N ALA A 87 15.26 5.14 1.18
CA ALA A 87 16.13 3.99 0.89
C ALA A 87 17.38 4.43 0.11
N PHE A 88 17.22 5.29 -0.89
CA PHE A 88 18.35 5.86 -1.65
C PHE A 88 19.29 6.69 -0.76
N GLN A 89 18.74 7.49 0.16
CA GLN A 89 19.54 8.29 1.08
C GLN A 89 20.35 7.42 2.04
N LEU A 90 19.76 6.34 2.56
CA LEU A 90 20.45 5.37 3.41
C LEU A 90 21.55 4.61 2.66
N GLU A 91 21.28 4.19 1.42
CA GLU A 91 22.26 3.53 0.55
C GLU A 91 23.48 4.43 0.33
N LEU A 92 23.25 5.72 0.03
CA LEU A 92 24.33 6.68 -0.14
C LEU A 92 25.17 6.85 1.13
N GLU A 93 24.52 6.92 2.30
CA GLU A 93 25.22 7.01 3.59
C GLU A 93 26.05 5.74 3.87
N MET A 94 25.54 4.56 3.54
CA MET A 94 26.30 3.31 3.69
C MET A 94 27.53 3.29 2.77
N GLN A 95 27.38 3.68 1.50
CA GLN A 95 28.49 3.74 0.55
C GLN A 95 29.56 4.74 0.98
N GLU A 96 29.17 5.89 1.54
CA GLU A 96 30.13 6.85 2.09
C GLU A 96 30.89 6.28 3.29
N LYS A 97 30.21 5.60 4.21
CA LYS A 97 30.85 4.93 5.37
C LYS A 97 31.78 3.79 4.93
N GLU A 98 31.40 3.03 3.92
CA GLU A 98 32.23 1.96 3.37
C GLU A 98 33.49 2.54 2.71
N ARG A 99 33.37 3.62 1.92
CA ARG A 99 34.52 4.33 1.34
C ARG A 99 35.47 4.84 2.43
N GLN A 100 34.93 5.45 3.50
CA GLN A 100 35.72 5.90 4.64
C GLN A 100 36.49 4.75 5.31
N ARG A 101 35.85 3.60 5.55
CA ARG A 101 36.50 2.41 6.11
C ARG A 101 37.63 1.89 5.20
N ILE A 102 37.43 1.87 3.89
CA ILE A 102 38.45 1.45 2.93
C ILE A 102 39.65 2.41 2.96
N GLU A 103 39.41 3.73 2.96
CA GLU A 103 40.47 4.73 3.07
C GLU A 103 41.25 4.61 4.40
N GLU A 104 40.57 4.35 5.52
CA GLU A 104 41.22 4.13 6.82
C GLU A 104 42.10 2.87 6.81
N LEU A 105 41.60 1.76 6.26
CA LEU A 105 42.38 0.53 6.11
C LEU A 105 43.60 0.74 5.21
N GLN A 106 43.45 1.47 4.10
CA GLN A 106 44.56 1.82 3.21
C GLN A 106 45.61 2.66 3.94
N ARG A 107 45.22 3.70 4.69
CA ARG A 107 46.16 4.51 5.49
C ARG A 107 46.88 3.67 6.54
N ALA A 108 46.18 2.77 7.22
CA ALA A 108 46.78 1.88 8.22
C ALA A 108 47.79 0.91 7.57
N GLN A 109 47.47 0.35 6.40
CA GLN A 109 48.37 -0.51 5.65
C GLN A 109 49.63 0.24 5.19
N GLU A 110 49.50 1.45 4.67
CA GLU A 110 50.64 2.29 4.31
C GLU A 110 51.52 2.65 5.51
N GLN A 111 50.93 2.91 6.67
CA GLN A 111 51.68 3.16 7.92
C GLN A 111 52.48 1.92 8.33
N LEU A 112 51.85 0.75 8.31
CA LEU A 112 52.53 -0.52 8.62
C LEU A 112 53.67 -0.80 7.62
N GLU A 113 53.46 -0.57 6.32
CA GLU A 113 54.51 -0.75 5.31
C GLU A 113 55.68 0.23 5.50
N LYS A 114 55.38 1.49 5.85
CA LYS A 114 56.41 2.49 6.22
C LYS A 114 57.17 2.05 7.48
N GLU A 115 56.49 1.61 8.53
CA GLU A 115 57.11 1.07 9.74
C GLU A 115 58.01 -0.14 9.43
N MET A 116 57.54 -1.09 8.61
CA MET A 116 58.34 -2.23 8.16
C MET A 116 59.59 -1.80 7.38
N ARG A 117 59.49 -0.81 6.48
CA ARG A 117 60.65 -0.25 5.76
C ARG A 117 61.65 0.41 6.71
N VAL A 118 61.18 1.22 7.65
CA VAL A 118 62.04 1.86 8.66
C VAL A 118 62.70 0.81 9.55
N ASN A 119 61.99 -0.25 9.94
CA ASN A 119 62.57 -1.37 10.70
C ASN A 119 63.65 -2.11 9.90
N ILE A 120 63.42 -2.43 8.63
CA ILE A 120 64.41 -3.08 7.75
C ILE A 120 65.65 -2.18 7.56
N GLU A 121 65.46 -0.87 7.39
CA GLU A 121 66.56 0.08 7.25
C GLU A 121 67.35 0.26 8.55
N ASN A 122 66.69 0.17 9.71
CA ASN A 122 67.33 0.14 11.02
C ASN A 122 68.12 -1.16 11.25
N ILE A 123 67.59 -2.32 10.84
CA ILE A 123 68.29 -3.61 10.90
C ILE A 123 69.55 -3.58 10.01
N ALA A 124 69.42 -3.10 8.76
CA ALA A 124 70.54 -2.95 7.84
C ALA A 124 71.62 -1.96 8.32
N LYS A 125 71.27 -0.97 9.16
CA LYS A 125 72.22 -0.08 9.83
C LYS A 125 72.80 -0.66 11.12
N SER A 126 72.21 -1.73 11.67
CA SER A 126 72.70 -2.44 12.86
C SER A 126 73.62 -3.64 12.54
N GLU A 127 73.70 -4.06 11.27
CA GLU A 127 74.52 -5.20 10.82
C GLU A 127 76.02 -4.89 10.61
N ASP A 128 76.56 -3.82 11.21
CA ASP A 128 78.00 -3.70 11.49
C ASP A 128 78.30 -4.15 12.94
N SER A 129 77.54 -5.13 13.46
CA SER A 129 77.93 -5.92 14.62
C SER A 129 77.20 -7.28 14.69
N SER A 130 77.90 -8.29 14.19
CA SER A 130 77.87 -9.71 14.59
C SER A 130 76.73 -10.65 14.17
N HIS A 131 77.22 -11.84 13.81
CA HIS A 131 76.65 -13.05 13.24
C HIS A 131 76.22 -14.04 14.35
N LEU A 132 75.15 -14.82 14.13
CA LEU A 132 74.94 -16.27 14.45
C LEU A 132 73.42 -16.55 14.46
N GLU A 133 72.88 -17.32 13.51
CA GLU A 133 72.72 -18.79 13.52
C GLU A 133 71.45 -19.32 14.23
N ASP A 134 70.65 -20.00 13.39
CA ASP A 134 70.09 -21.34 13.57
C ASP A 134 68.66 -21.54 14.11
N VAL A 135 68.10 -22.63 13.55
CA VAL A 135 67.05 -23.53 14.02
C VAL A 135 65.61 -23.26 13.56
N THR A 136 65.26 -24.05 12.54
CA THR A 136 63.95 -24.61 12.24
C THR A 136 63.25 -25.22 13.46
N SER A 137 61.97 -24.93 13.67
CA SER A 137 61.07 -25.85 14.39
C SER A 137 59.63 -25.64 13.95
N ASP A 138 59.19 -26.60 13.14
CA ASP A 138 57.81 -27.00 12.96
C ASP A 138 57.17 -27.32 14.33
N SER A 139 56.01 -26.73 14.61
CA SER A 139 55.14 -27.22 15.68
C SER A 139 53.70 -26.90 15.30
N GLY A 140 53.07 -27.87 14.63
CA GLY A 140 51.63 -27.92 14.50
C GLY A 140 50.93 -27.80 15.85
N LYS A 141 50.08 -26.78 15.97
CA LYS A 141 48.98 -26.73 16.94
C LYS A 141 47.74 -26.26 16.20
N THR A 142 46.96 -27.22 15.73
CA THR A 142 45.51 -27.07 15.63
C THR A 142 44.97 -26.63 16.99
N LEU A 143 43.86 -25.89 16.95
CA LEU A 143 42.96 -25.56 18.07
C LEU A 143 43.27 -24.25 18.82
N ALA A 144 42.56 -23.19 18.42
CA ALA A 144 42.08 -22.13 19.31
C ALA A 144 40.65 -21.80 18.84
N GLU A 145 39.66 -22.55 19.34
CA GLU A 145 38.83 -22.15 20.48
C GLU A 145 37.73 -21.17 20.04
N ILE A 146 36.56 -21.75 19.76
CA ILE A 146 35.32 -21.04 19.42
C ILE A 146 34.88 -20.30 20.68
N SER A 147 35.44 -19.10 20.86
CA SER A 147 35.03 -18.21 21.94
C SER A 147 33.64 -17.67 21.59
N ASN A 148 32.62 -18.18 22.29
CA ASN A 148 31.28 -17.60 22.36
C ASN A 148 31.39 -16.16 22.87
N ARG A 149 31.48 -15.19 21.96
CA ARG A 149 31.50 -13.76 22.27
C ARG A 149 30.34 -13.08 21.53
N TYR A 150 29.52 -12.43 22.34
CA TYR A 150 28.37 -11.58 22.02
C TYR A 150 28.40 -10.93 20.62
N GLY A 151 27.26 -11.03 19.91
CA GLY A 151 27.01 -10.26 18.68
C GLY A 151 26.58 -11.06 17.45
N ALA A 152 26.49 -12.39 17.53
CA ALA A 152 25.76 -13.14 16.50
C ALA A 152 24.27 -12.77 16.59
N PRO A 153 23.63 -12.29 15.51
CA PRO A 153 22.20 -12.04 15.55
C PRO A 153 21.53 -13.38 15.86
N ASN A 154 20.62 -13.39 16.84
CA ASN A 154 19.77 -14.54 17.11
C ASN A 154 18.98 -14.81 15.82
N LEU A 155 19.43 -15.77 15.02
CA LEU A 155 18.60 -16.33 13.97
C LEU A 155 17.45 -17.02 14.69
N SER A 156 16.27 -16.39 14.71
CA SER A 156 15.05 -17.07 15.12
C SER A 156 14.92 -18.28 14.22
N ARG A 157 15.01 -19.48 14.80
CA ARG A 157 14.76 -20.73 14.10
C ARG A 157 13.38 -20.62 13.44
N VAL A 158 13.37 -20.53 12.12
CA VAL A 158 12.15 -20.56 11.31
C VAL A 158 11.55 -21.94 11.52
N GLU A 159 10.41 -21.99 12.19
CA GLU A 159 9.58 -23.17 12.32
C GLU A 159 8.77 -23.25 11.03
N GLU A 160 9.11 -24.22 10.16
CA GLU A 160 8.34 -24.50 8.95
C GLU A 160 6.94 -24.93 9.40
N LEU A 161 5.96 -24.06 9.21
CA LEU A 161 4.55 -24.41 9.34
C LEU A 161 4.17 -25.22 8.10
N ASP A 162 3.81 -26.48 8.30
CA ASP A 162 3.20 -27.33 7.29
C ASP A 162 1.99 -26.62 6.66
N GLU A 163 1.97 -26.52 5.34
CA GLU A 163 0.82 -26.01 4.58
C GLU A 163 -0.42 -26.87 4.91
N PRO A 164 -1.57 -26.26 5.27
CA PRO A 164 -2.80 -27.02 5.32
C PRO A 164 -3.17 -27.43 3.89
N MET A 165 -3.05 -28.74 3.64
CA MET A 165 -3.57 -29.42 2.48
C MET A 165 -4.99 -28.92 2.15
N LEU A 166 -5.15 -28.43 0.93
CA LEU A 166 -6.43 -28.27 0.26
C LEU A 166 -7.22 -29.59 0.39
N SER A 167 -8.16 -29.64 1.33
CA SER A 167 -9.26 -30.58 1.27
C SER A 167 -10.41 -29.88 0.55
N ASP A 168 -10.51 -30.15 -0.75
CA ASP A 168 -11.81 -30.31 -1.40
C ASP A 168 -12.74 -31.09 -0.46
N VAL A 169 -14.01 -30.66 -0.36
CA VAL A 169 -15.22 -31.52 -0.31
C VAL A 169 -16.44 -30.66 0.07
N SER A 170 -17.22 -30.38 -0.98
CA SER A 170 -18.66 -30.66 -1.08
C SER A 170 -19.73 -29.72 -0.51
N ILE A 171 -20.53 -29.24 -1.50
CA ILE A 171 -21.97 -28.94 -1.53
C ILE A 171 -22.40 -27.54 -1.09
#